data_AF-A0A958Q960-F1
#
_entry.id   AF-A0A958Q960-F1
#
_cell.length_a   1.000
_cell.length_b   1.000
_cell.length_c   1.000
_cell.angle_alpha   90.00
_cell.angle_beta   90.00
_cell.angle_gamma   90.00
#
_symmetry.space_group_name_H-M   'P 1'
#
loop_
_entity.id
_entity.type
_entity.pdbx_description
1 polymer ?
#
loop_
_entity_poly.entity_id
_entity_poly.type
_entity_poly.pdbx_seq_one_letter_code
_entity_poly.pdbx_strand_id
1 'polypeptide(L)'
;MDSSLPIDLSTASGVSQSKGFGSAREEHNNIDFDLLPRVIEGESKDVRYLGDGLVAIRLKPTVYSFTHNRCDVVPGSDRIRLETSKTFLDVLKRAGIEHAYQEVLLDQ
;
A
#
# COMPACT_ATOMS: atom_id res chain seq x y z
N MET A 1 53.38 14.73 2.46
CA MET A 1 51.93 14.99 2.36
C MET A 1 51.29 13.62 2.23
N ASP A 2 51.16 12.83 3.29
CA ASP A 2 50.32 13.08 4.48
C ASP A 2 48.90 13.47 4.00
N SER A 3 47.87 12.62 4.05
CA SER A 3 47.39 11.94 5.26
C SER A 3 46.76 10.56 5.02
N SER A 4 47.36 9.55 5.65
CA SER A 4 46.73 8.49 6.47
C SER A 4 45.46 8.96 7.22
N LEU A 5 44.45 8.17 7.61
CA LEU A 5 44.15 6.73 7.71
C LEU A 5 42.64 6.62 8.10
N PRO A 6 42.04 5.42 8.16
CA PRO A 6 40.61 5.16 8.37
C PRO A 6 40.21 5.15 9.86
N ILE A 7 38.93 5.35 10.17
CA ILE A 7 38.36 5.17 11.52
C ILE A 7 36.86 4.84 11.37
N ASP A 8 36.17 4.02 12.16
CA ASP A 8 36.41 2.77 12.89
C ASP A 8 35.00 2.38 13.40
N LEU A 9 34.56 1.16 13.11
CA LEU A 9 33.37 0.53 13.66
C LEU A 9 33.76 -0.14 14.98
N SER A 10 33.69 0.59 16.09
CA SER A 10 33.34 0.08 17.42
C SER A 10 33.85 1.01 18.50
N THR A 11 32.95 1.65 19.23
CA THR A 11 33.03 1.74 20.70
C THR A 11 31.84 2.53 21.23
N ALA A 12 31.41 2.14 22.42
CA ALA A 12 30.39 2.78 23.26
C ALA A 12 28.92 2.50 22.89
N SER A 13 28.61 1.19 22.97
CA SER A 13 27.57 0.67 23.86
C SER A 13 26.94 1.67 24.85
N GLY A 14 25.60 1.70 24.88
CA GLY A 14 24.85 1.85 26.13
C GLY A 14 24.20 3.20 26.38
N VAL A 15 23.09 3.48 25.69
CA VAL A 15 21.98 4.23 26.30
C VAL A 15 20.67 3.52 25.95
N SER A 16 20.18 2.77 26.92
CA SER A 16 18.77 2.37 27.01
C SER A 16 17.92 3.63 27.09
N GLN A 17 17.15 3.91 26.05
CA GLN A 17 15.94 4.72 26.16
C GLN A 17 14.78 3.98 25.49
N SER A 18 13.99 3.35 26.34
CA SER A 18 12.58 3.10 26.09
C SER A 18 11.89 4.41 25.71
N LYS A 19 11.69 4.63 24.42
CA LYS A 19 10.70 5.54 23.85
C LYS A 19 9.74 4.62 23.10
N GLY A 20 8.63 4.22 23.71
CA GLY A 20 7.49 5.12 23.87
C GLY A 20 6.59 4.85 22.66
N PHE A 21 5.59 4.00 22.86
CA PHE A 21 4.42 3.89 21.98
C PHE A 21 3.83 5.29 21.84
N GLY A 22 4.17 5.98 20.75
CA GLY A 22 3.82 7.37 20.53
C GLY A 22 3.74 7.64 19.04
N SER A 23 2.52 7.57 18.52
CA SER A 23 2.00 8.50 17.52
C SER A 23 2.90 8.76 16.29
N ALA A 24 3.11 7.75 15.45
CA ALA A 24 3.54 7.94 14.05
C ALA A 24 2.33 7.93 13.09
N ARG A 25 1.22 8.58 13.49
CA ARG A 25 0.11 8.88 12.60
C ARG A 25 0.24 10.35 12.22
N GLU A 26 0.14 10.63 10.93
CA GLU A 26 0.20 11.94 10.28
C GLU A 26 1.56 12.37 9.70
N GLU A 27 2.22 11.49 8.95
CA GLU A 27 2.87 11.94 7.72
C GLU A 27 1.95 11.56 6.56
N HIS A 28 1.21 12.53 6.04
CA HIS A 28 0.52 12.41 4.75
C HIS A 28 1.59 12.35 3.65
N ASN A 29 2.22 11.19 3.51
CA ASN A 29 3.07 10.91 2.37
C ASN A 29 2.15 10.81 1.15
N ASN A 30 2.20 11.83 0.30
CA ASN A 30 1.63 11.79 -1.03
C ASN A 30 2.42 10.74 -1.84
N ILE A 31 2.00 9.49 -1.74
CA ILE A 31 2.67 8.38 -2.42
C ILE A 31 2.23 8.38 -3.87
N ASP A 32 3.14 8.75 -4.76
CA ASP A 32 2.96 8.53 -6.19
C ASP A 32 2.94 7.02 -6.46
N PHE A 33 1.74 6.50 -6.67
CA PHE A 33 1.53 5.08 -6.96
C PHE A 33 2.38 4.62 -8.15
N ASP A 34 2.60 5.47 -9.16
CA ASP A 34 3.32 5.07 -10.35
C ASP A 34 4.84 4.93 -10.12
N LEU A 35 5.36 5.45 -9.01
CA LEU A 35 6.73 5.24 -8.54
C LEU A 35 6.90 3.97 -7.68
N LEU A 36 5.81 3.37 -7.19
CA LEU A 36 5.90 2.17 -6.37
C LEU A 36 6.36 0.96 -7.22
N PRO A 37 7.18 0.04 -6.66
CA PRO A 37 7.57 -1.18 -7.36
C PRO A 37 6.36 -2.02 -7.76
N ARG A 38 6.22 -2.33 -9.05
CA ARG A 38 5.13 -3.18 -9.53
C ARG A 38 5.35 -4.62 -9.08
N VAL A 39 4.31 -5.21 -8.49
CA VAL A 39 4.28 -6.62 -8.13
C VAL A 39 3.69 -7.42 -9.29
N ILE A 40 2.50 -7.02 -9.74
CA ILE A 40 1.78 -7.68 -10.82
C ILE A 40 0.74 -6.74 -11.43
N GLU A 41 0.49 -6.89 -12.72
CA GLU A 41 -0.64 -6.25 -13.41
C GLU A 41 -1.55 -7.33 -13.98
N GLY A 42 -2.85 -7.19 -13.73
CA GLY A 42 -3.88 -8.02 -14.34
C GLY A 42 -4.83 -7.20 -15.19
N GLU A 43 -5.81 -7.88 -15.77
CA GLU A 43 -6.85 -7.25 -16.62
C GLU A 43 -7.54 -6.07 -15.92
N SER A 44 -7.83 -6.21 -14.61
CA SER A 44 -8.65 -5.26 -13.87
C SER A 44 -8.00 -4.54 -12.68
N LYS A 45 -6.73 -4.82 -12.39
CA LYS A 45 -6.00 -4.24 -11.24
C LYS A 45 -4.51 -4.10 -11.55
N ASP A 46 -3.90 -3.02 -11.08
CA ASP A 46 -2.44 -2.88 -10.94
C ASP A 46 -2.11 -2.97 -9.44
N VAL A 47 -1.13 -3.81 -9.08
CA VAL A 47 -0.73 -4.07 -7.70
C VAL A 47 0.73 -3.69 -7.53
N ARG A 48 1.00 -2.80 -6.58
CA ARG A 48 2.33 -2.26 -6.32
C ARG A 48 2.70 -2.38 -4.84
N TYR A 49 3.98 -2.62 -4.56
CA TYR A 49 4.48 -2.86 -3.21
C TYR A 49 4.63 -1.56 -2.44
N LEU A 50 4.06 -1.51 -1.22
CA LEU A 50 4.05 -0.30 -0.37
C LEU A 50 5.10 -0.37 0.76
N GLY A 51 5.72 -1.53 0.98
CA GLY A 51 6.55 -1.79 2.17
C GLY A 51 5.79 -2.58 3.24
N ASP A 52 6.53 -3.16 4.20
CA ASP A 52 5.98 -3.84 5.38
C ASP A 52 4.94 -4.94 5.09
N GLY A 53 5.09 -5.63 3.96
CA GLY A 53 4.14 -6.66 3.52
C GLY A 53 2.81 -6.10 2.99
N LEU A 54 2.69 -4.78 2.82
CA LEU A 54 1.52 -4.10 2.27
C LEU A 54 1.65 -3.89 0.76
N VAL A 55 0.49 -3.84 0.09
CA VAL A 55 0.38 -3.52 -1.34
C VAL A 55 -0.66 -2.43 -1.56
N ALA A 56 -0.36 -1.51 -2.48
CA ALA A 56 -1.33 -0.60 -3.04
C ALA A 56 -2.00 -1.25 -4.26
N ILE A 57 -3.32 -1.11 -4.37
CA ILE A 57 -4.11 -1.68 -5.47
C ILE A 57 -4.85 -0.55 -6.18
N ARG A 58 -4.55 -0.34 -7.46
CA ARG A 58 -5.32 0.56 -8.34
C ARG A 58 -6.27 -0.29 -9.19
N LEU A 59 -7.57 0.01 -9.13
CA LEU A 59 -8.56 -0.65 -9.98
C LEU A 59 -8.51 -0.02 -11.38
N LYS A 60 -8.48 -0.87 -12.42
CA LYS A 60 -8.62 -0.43 -13.82
C LYS A 60 -10.10 -0.32 -14.17
N PRO A 61 -10.52 0.58 -15.07
CA PRO A 61 -11.91 0.75 -15.49
C PRO A 61 -12.33 -0.36 -16.46
N THR A 62 -12.12 -1.62 -16.08
CA THR A 62 -12.38 -2.80 -16.91
C THR A 62 -13.30 -3.76 -16.18
N VAL A 63 -14.21 -4.39 -16.91
CA VAL A 63 -15.07 -5.45 -16.40
C VAL A 63 -14.81 -6.73 -17.18
N TYR A 64 -14.54 -7.81 -16.45
CA TYR A 64 -14.32 -9.13 -17.01
C TYR A 64 -15.55 -10.02 -16.76
N SER A 65 -16.04 -10.69 -17.80
CA SER A 65 -17.05 -11.74 -17.72
C SER A 65 -16.38 -13.10 -17.88
N PHE A 66 -16.31 -13.87 -16.80
CA PHE A 66 -15.78 -15.22 -16.83
C PHE A 66 -16.61 -16.14 -17.75
N THR A 67 -17.94 -16.09 -17.62
CA THR A 67 -18.88 -16.94 -18.39
C THR A 67 -18.69 -16.80 -19.90
N HIS A 68 -18.34 -15.61 -20.37
CA HIS A 68 -18.16 -15.33 -21.80
C HIS A 68 -16.71 -15.09 -22.19
N ASN A 69 -15.77 -15.30 -21.27
CA ASN A 69 -14.33 -15.07 -21.44
C ASN A 69 -14.01 -13.75 -22.18
N ARG A 70 -14.61 -12.64 -21.75
CA ARG A 70 -14.43 -11.33 -22.39
C ARG A 70 -14.15 -10.24 -21.36
N CYS A 71 -13.36 -9.25 -21.76
CA CYS A 71 -13.04 -8.06 -20.99
C CYS A 71 -13.41 -6.83 -21.81
N ASP A 72 -13.95 -5.80 -21.17
CA ASP A 72 -14.21 -4.51 -21.82
C ASP A 72 -13.92 -3.35 -20.86
N VAL A 73 -13.68 -2.17 -21.42
CA VAL A 73 -13.48 -0.93 -20.67
C VAL A 73 -14.85 -0.32 -20.37
N VAL A 74 -15.13 -0.16 -19.08
CA VAL A 74 -16.33 0.52 -18.59
C VAL A 74 -15.86 1.71 -17.74
N PRO A 75 -15.84 2.93 -18.33
CA PRO A 75 -15.39 4.13 -17.62
C PRO A 75 -16.13 4.33 -16.29
N GLY A 76 -15.39 4.68 -15.23
CA GLY A 76 -15.92 4.90 -13.88
C GLY A 76 -16.22 3.62 -13.08
N SER A 77 -16.10 2.44 -13.69
CA SER A 77 -16.31 1.17 -12.98
C SER A 77 -15.29 0.95 -11.86
N ASP A 78 -14.06 1.42 -12.03
CA ASP A 78 -13.00 1.43 -11.01
C ASP A 78 -13.45 2.13 -9.73
N ARG A 79 -14.03 3.33 -9.82
CA ARG A 79 -14.51 4.09 -8.67
C ARG A 79 -15.70 3.40 -7.98
N ILE A 80 -16.71 3.00 -8.75
CA ILE A 80 -17.89 2.30 -8.20
C ILE A 80 -17.48 0.99 -7.52
N ARG A 81 -16.55 0.24 -8.11
CA ARG A 81 -16.02 -1.00 -7.54
C ARG A 81 -15.25 -0.74 -6.26
N LEU A 82 -14.48 0.35 -6.18
CA LEU A 82 -13.78 0.75 -4.96
C LEU A 82 -14.78 1.08 -3.84
N GLU A 83 -15.76 1.95 -4.10
CA GLU A 83 -16.80 2.35 -3.14
C GLU A 83 -17.61 1.15 -2.64
N THR A 84 -17.99 0.24 -3.56
CA THR A 84 -18.71 -1.00 -3.23
C THR A 84 -17.86 -1.92 -2.35
N SER A 85 -16.58 -2.08 -2.69
CA SER A 85 -15.66 -2.93 -1.91
C SER A 85 -15.46 -2.37 -0.51
N LYS A 86 -15.25 -1.04 -0.37
CA LYS A 86 -15.17 -0.36 0.94
C LYS A 86 -16.41 -0.63 1.79
N THR A 87 -17.60 -0.42 1.22
CA THR A 87 -18.87 -0.65 1.91
C THR A 87 -19.02 -2.10 2.38
N PHE A 88 -18.66 -3.07 1.53
CA PHE A 88 -18.72 -4.49 1.88
C PHE A 88 -17.72 -4.84 3.00
N LEU A 89 -16.50 -4.33 2.92
CA LEU A 89 -15.46 -4.57 3.92
C LEU A 89 -15.82 -3.95 5.28
N ASP A 90 -16.49 -2.80 5.30
CA ASP A 90 -17.02 -2.22 6.53
C ASP A 90 -18.06 -3.13 7.20
N VAL A 91 -18.90 -3.82 6.41
CA VAL A 91 -19.84 -4.82 6.95
C VAL A 91 -19.08 -5.99 7.56
N LEU A 92 -18.06 -6.52 6.89
CA LEU A 92 -17.23 -7.60 7.41
C LEU A 92 -16.52 -7.20 8.71
N LYS A 93 -15.95 -6.00 8.74
CA LYS A 93 -15.30 -5.43 9.92
C LYS A 93 -16.24 -5.33 11.11
N ARG A 94 -17.48 -4.86 10.91
CA ARG A 94 -18.51 -4.78 11.95
C ARG A 94 -18.95 -6.14 12.46
N ALA A 95 -18.87 -7.17 11.61
CA ALA A 95 -19.13 -8.55 11.98
C ALA A 95 -17.92 -9.24 12.67
N GLY A 96 -16.80 -8.55 12.84
CA GLY A 96 -15.58 -9.12 13.42
C GLY A 96 -14.83 -10.09 12.50
N ILE A 97 -15.08 -10.01 11.18
CA ILE A 97 -14.42 -10.86 10.19
C ILE A 97 -13.12 -10.18 9.75
N GLU A 98 -12.00 -10.88 9.91
CA GLU A 98 -10.68 -10.42 9.47
C GLU A 98 -10.59 -10.32 7.95
N HIS A 99 -9.97 -9.25 7.46
CA HIS A 99 -9.77 -9.00 6.04
C HIS A 99 -8.48 -8.20 5.79
N ALA A 100 -7.94 -8.28 4.58
CA ALA A 100 -6.67 -7.66 4.22
C ALA A 100 -6.75 -6.16 3.84
N TYR A 101 -7.94 -5.55 3.87
CA TYR A 101 -8.10 -4.15 3.50
C TYR A 101 -7.65 -3.19 4.61
N GLN A 102 -6.84 -2.21 4.22
CA GLN A 102 -6.50 -1.04 5.01
C GLN A 102 -6.85 0.21 4.20
N GLU A 103 -7.55 1.14 4.83
CA GLU A 103 -7.79 2.44 4.21
C GLU A 103 -6.51 3.27 4.27
N VAL A 104 -6.02 3.66 3.10
CA VAL A 104 -4.91 4.59 2.94
C VAL A 104 -5.47 5.82 2.23
N LEU A 105 -5.30 7.00 2.84
CA LEU A 105 -5.61 8.27 2.19
C LEU A 105 -4.44 8.58 1.25
N LEU A 106 -4.67 8.41 -0.05
CA LEU A 106 -3.76 8.88 -1.09
C LEU A 106 -4.44 10.08 -1.76
N ASP A 107 -3.76 11.22 -1.82
CA ASP A 107 -4.25 12.37 -2.58
C ASP A 107 -4.28 12.00 -4.07
N GLN A 108 -5.44 12.21 -4.72
CA GLN A 108 -5.69 11.84 -6.12
C GLN A 108 -5.27 12.93 -7.10
#